data_AF-A0A3B8WCI6-F1
#
_entry.id   AF-A0A3B8WCI6-F1
#
_cell.length_a   1.000
_cell.length_b   1.000
_cell.length_c   1.000
_cell.angle_alpha   90.00
_cell.angle_beta   90.00
_cell.angle_gamma   90.00
#
_symmetry.space_group_name_H-M   'P 1'
#
loop_
_entity.id
_entity.type
_entity.pdbx_description
1 polymer ?
#
loop_
_entity_poly.entity_id
_entity_poly.type
_entity_poly.pdbx_seq_one_letter_code
_entity_poly.pdbx_strand_id
1 'polypeptide(L)' 'MISSYQHLVQASRKEPEPQRFLFVFCKAELPDDASAAERAAFERGEGGALMPVICVDKTPDEVP' A
#
# COMPACT_ATOMS: atom_id res chain seq x y z
N MET A 1 20.37 -1.93 -9.43
CA MET A 1 18.97 -2.35 -9.69
C MET A 1 18.30 -2.57 -8.35
N ILE A 2 17.12 -2.00 -8.13
CA ILE A 2 16.31 -2.25 -6.93
C ILE A 2 15.42 -3.45 -7.24
N SER A 3 15.60 -4.55 -6.51
CA SER A 3 14.93 -5.83 -6.77
C SER A 3 14.35 -6.48 -5.51
N SER A 4 14.51 -5.83 -4.37
CA SER A 4 13.98 -6.27 -3.08
C SER A 4 13.63 -5.04 -2.25
N TYR A 5 12.78 -5.25 -1.23
CA TYR A 5 12.44 -4.20 -0.28
C TYR A 5 13.69 -3.65 0.45
N GLN A 6 14.60 -4.54 0.88
CA GLN A 6 15.85 -4.12 1.50
C GLN A 6 16.72 -3.30 0.54
N HIS A 7 16.79 -3.66 -0.76
CA HIS A 7 17.49 -2.83 -1.74
C HIS A 7 16.87 -1.44 -1.87
N LEU A 8 15.55 -1.31 -1.79
CA LEU A 8 14.85 -0.03 -1.82
C LEU A 8 15.18 0.81 -0.57
N VAL A 9 15.13 0.22 0.62
CA VAL A 9 15.51 0.88 1.88
C VAL A 9 16.98 1.32 1.86
N GLN A 10 17.88 0.50 1.31
CA GLN A 10 19.28 0.90 1.18
C GLN A 10 19.51 1.99 0.14
N ALA A 11 18.71 2.03 -0.93
CA ALA A 11 18.78 3.08 -1.93
C ALA A 11 18.28 4.43 -1.38
N SER A 12 17.17 4.44 -0.63
CA SER A 12 16.61 5.68 -0.06
C SER A 12 17.55 6.39 0.90
N ARG A 13 18.40 5.65 1.62
CA ARG A 13 19.45 6.18 2.50
C ARG A 13 20.62 6.83 1.77
N LYS A 14 20.85 6.47 0.51
CA LYS A 14 22.03 6.90 -0.27
C LYS A 14 21.80 8.19 -1.05
N GLU A 15 20.55 8.63 -1.17
CA GLU A 15 20.23 9.91 -1.79
C GLU A 15 20.76 11.07 -0.93
N PRO A 16 21.16 12.20 -1.55
CA PRO A 16 21.67 13.38 -0.83
C PRO A 16 20.69 13.88 0.23
N GLU A 17 19.39 13.76 -0.04
CA GLU A 17 18.32 13.90 0.94
C GLU A 17 17.65 12.53 1.15
N PRO A 18 17.73 11.94 2.36
CA PRO A 18 17.18 10.62 2.64
C PRO A 18 15.68 10.54 2.31
N GLN A 19 15.30 9.63 1.41
CA GLN A 19 13.93 9.53 0.92
C GLN A 19 13.01 8.86 1.96
N ARG A 20 11.86 9.47 2.24
CA ARG A 20 10.87 8.94 3.19
C ARG A 20 9.98 7.88 2.54
N PHE A 21 9.45 6.99 3.36
CA PHE A 21 8.51 5.95 2.97
C PHE A 21 7.10 6.32 3.43
N LEU A 22 6.17 6.37 2.47
CA LEU A 22 4.73 6.45 2.75
C LEU A 22 4.11 5.05 2.63
N PHE A 23 3.66 4.50 3.75
CA PHE A 23 2.87 3.28 3.79
C PHE A 23 1.39 3.64 3.86
N VAL A 24 0.62 3.19 2.89
CA VAL A 24 -0.83 3.32 2.88
C VAL A 24 -1.43 1.94 3.08
N PHE A 25 -2.12 1.75 4.19
CA PHE A 25 -2.90 0.54 4.46
C PHE A 25 -4.31 0.78 3.98
N CYS A 26 -4.80 -0.10 3.13
CA CYS A 26 -6.13 0.00 2.56
C CYS A 26 -7.02 -1.13 3.05
N LYS A 27 -8.31 -0.84 3.19
CA LYS A 27 -9.35 -1.84 3.35
C LYS A 27 -10.07 -1.99 2.00
N ALA A 28 -10.38 -3.23 1.62
CA ALA A 28 -11.27 -3.47 0.50
C ALA A 28 -12.70 -3.05 0.88
N GLU A 29 -13.35 -2.29 0.02
CA GLU A 29 -14.73 -1.86 0.19
C GLU A 29 -15.55 -2.06 -1.10
N LEU A 30 -16.86 -2.00 -0.94
CA LEU A 30 -17.81 -2.12 -2.01
C LEU A 30 -18.89 -1.04 -1.84
N PRO A 31 -19.30 -0.35 -2.91
CA PRO A 31 -20.36 0.65 -2.81
C PRO A 31 -21.71 0.00 -2.47
N ASP A 32 -22.58 0.77 -1.83
CA ASP A 32 -23.87 0.28 -1.32
C ASP A 32 -24.80 -0.23 -2.43
N ASP A 33 -24.68 0.30 -3.65
CA ASP A 33 -25.47 -0.05 -4.82
C ASP A 33 -24.81 -1.13 -5.72
N ALA A 34 -23.75 -1.78 -5.25
CA ALA A 34 -23.06 -2.82 -6.00
C ALA A 34 -24.00 -3.96 -6.43
N SER A 35 -23.81 -4.39 -7.68
CA SER A 35 -24.54 -5.50 -8.28
C SER A 35 -24.25 -6.82 -7.58
N ALA A 36 -25.11 -7.82 -7.79
CA ALA A 36 -24.90 -9.17 -7.25
C ALA A 36 -23.58 -9.79 -7.72
N ALA A 37 -23.15 -9.53 -8.96
CA ALA A 37 -21.90 -10.03 -9.49
C ALA A 37 -20.69 -9.39 -8.80
N GLU A 38 -20.72 -8.07 -8.55
CA GLU A 38 -19.65 -7.35 -7.85
C GLU A 38 -19.54 -7.79 -6.39
N ARG A 39 -20.68 -8.00 -5.70
CA ARG A 39 -20.70 -8.58 -4.34
C ARG A 39 -20.07 -9.96 -4.30
N ALA A 40 -20.43 -10.84 -5.24
CA ALA A 40 -19.86 -12.17 -5.31
C ALA A 40 -18.34 -12.15 -5.60
N ALA A 41 -17.87 -11.23 -6.44
CA ALA A 41 -16.43 -11.06 -6.70
C ALA A 41 -15.69 -10.50 -5.47
N PHE A 42 -16.29 -9.54 -4.77
CA PHE A 42 -15.76 -8.97 -3.53
C PHE A 42 -15.59 -10.04 -2.43
N GLU A 43 -16.59 -10.91 -2.25
CA GLU A 43 -16.53 -12.01 -1.27
C GLU A 43 -15.41 -13.02 -1.57
N ARG A 44 -15.02 -13.18 -2.84
CA ARG A 44 -13.86 -13.99 -3.26
C ARG A 44 -12.53 -13.24 -3.17
N GLY A 45 -12.53 -11.96 -2.81
CA GLY A 45 -11.34 -11.11 -2.80
C GLY A 45 -10.85 -10.68 -4.19
N GLU A 46 -11.70 -10.79 -5.21
CA GLU A 46 -11.37 -10.51 -6.62
C GLU A 46 -11.94 -9.18 -7.12
N GLY A 47 -12.56 -8.39 -6.24
CA GLY A 47 -13.23 -7.14 -6.60
C GLY A 47 -13.33 -6.15 -5.44
N GLY A 48 -13.94 -5.00 -5.72
CA GLY A 48 -14.03 -3.86 -4.80
C GLY A 48 -12.96 -2.79 -5.06
N ALA A 49 -13.04 -1.72 -4.27
CA ALA A 49 -12.06 -0.64 -4.26
C ALA A 49 -11.18 -0.73 -3.01
N LEU A 50 -9.95 -0.22 -3.10
CA LEU A 50 -9.06 -0.09 -1.94
C LEU A 50 -9.21 1.31 -1.34
N MET A 51 -9.86 1.38 -0.18
CA MET A 51 -10.01 2.63 0.57
C MET A 51 -8.86 2.76 1.59
N PRO A 52 -8.07 3.85 1.53
CA PRO A 52 -7.04 4.13 2.54
C PRO A 52 -7.66 4.25 3.93
N VAL A 53 -7.14 3.48 4.89
CA VAL A 53 -7.57 3.54 6.30
C VAL A 53 -6.49 4.12 7.21
N ILE A 54 -5.22 3.88 6.89
CA ILE A 54 -4.08 4.39 7.66
C ILE A 54 -3.00 4.82 6.68
N CYS A 55 -2.46 6.02 6.89
CA CYS A 55 -1.26 6.50 6.20
C CYS A 55 -0.15 6.70 7.23
N VAL A 56 0.97 6.03 7.05
CA VAL A 56 2.14 6.14 7.92
C VAL A 56 3.32 6.61 7.09
N ASP A 57 3.91 7.71 7.52
CA ASP A 57 5.14 8.23 6.95
C ASP A 57 6.32 7.85 7.86
N LYS A 58 7.41 7.38 7.24
CA LYS A 58 8.59 6.84 7.93
C LYS A 58 9.87 7.32 7.29
N THR A 59 10.85 7.68 8.12
CA THR A 59 12.23 7.85 7.68
C THR A 59 12.85 6.49 7.30
N PRO A 60 13.94 6.48 6.52
CA PRO A 60 14.68 5.24 6.25
C PRO A 60 15.15 4.48 7.49
N ASP A 61 15.36 5.16 8.62
CA ASP A 61 15.83 4.57 9.88
C ASP A 61 14.72 3.89 10.69
N GLU A 62 13.46 4.23 10.43
CA GLU A 62 12.31 3.63 11.13
C GLU A 62 11.77 2.38 10.44
N VAL A 63 12.33 1.99 9.29
CA VAL A 63 11.90 0.85 8.50
C VAL A 63 12.94 -0.27 8.53
N PRO A 64 12.50 -1.55 8.62
CA PRO A 64 13.38 -2.71 8.75
C PRO A 64 14.12 -3.09 7.45
#